data_AF-A0A953TKR2-F1
#
_entry.id   AF-A0A953TKR2-F1
#
_cell.length_a   1.000
_cell.length_b   1.000
_cell.length_c   1.000
_cell.angle_alpha   90.00
_cell.angle_beta   90.00
_cell.angle_gamma   90.00
#
_symmetry.space_group_name_H-M   'P 1'
#
loop_
_entity.id
_entity.type
_entity.pdbx_description
1 polymer ?
#
loop_
_entity_poly.entity_id
_entity_poly.type
_entity_poly.pdbx_seq_one_letter_code
_entity_poly.pdbx_strand_id
1 'polypeptide(L)'
;MEDLLPLISRHGYSLLAAVCLAEAVGFPLPAALAIVTAGAVAAYGNMHFYSVFGVAFLAMLSGDVLLYFLGRVSGWALLGFLCRLSANPESCILRSAEYFYRRGKQTLLFAKFIPGINTMSPPLAGSMKMRVEDFLQFDAAGAALYVGVYSAAGYFFSDALRAITRGLRSAGFAAEVVFGVGLAAYVIYRIWVYRKYRLLDVVPRIPVEELAQRLASDERHAILIADVRSHGYYDADSDRIAGSIRIEPNNLEEEIKNLPKEREIYLYCT
;
A
#
# COMPACT_ATOMS: atom_id res chain seq x y z
N MET A 1 41.42 2.25 8.55
CA MET A 1 40.45 2.26 7.43
C MET A 1 40.64 1.08 6.47
N GLU A 2 41.80 0.41 6.46
CA GLU A 2 42.08 -0.73 5.57
C GLU A 2 41.40 -2.05 6.00
N ASP A 3 41.10 -2.26 7.29
CA ASP A 3 40.41 -3.48 7.77
C ASP A 3 38.88 -3.48 7.59
N LEU A 4 38.26 -2.32 7.36
CA LEU A 4 36.82 -2.18 7.16
C LEU A 4 36.39 -2.49 5.72
N LEU A 5 37.26 -2.26 4.74
CA LEU A 5 37.02 -2.46 3.32
C LEU A 5 36.72 -3.92 2.95
N PRO A 6 37.52 -4.93 3.37
CA PRO A 6 37.21 -6.33 3.10
C PRO A 6 35.98 -6.82 3.88
N LEU A 7 35.71 -6.26 5.07
CA LEU A 7 34.52 -6.60 5.86
C LEU A 7 33.24 -6.09 5.20
N ILE A 8 33.26 -4.86 4.65
CA ILE A 8 32.17 -4.25 3.88
C ILE A 8 31.98 -4.94 2.53
N SER A 9 33.07 -5.34 1.85
CA SER A 9 32.95 -6.11 0.61
C SER A 9 32.37 -7.50 0.84
N ARG A 10 32.77 -8.18 1.93
CA ARG A 10 32.30 -9.54 2.27
C ARG A 10 30.88 -9.55 2.86
N HIS A 11 30.49 -8.57 3.67
CA HIS A 11 29.14 -8.47 4.25
C HIS A 11 28.17 -7.60 3.42
N GLY A 12 28.66 -6.78 2.49
CA GLY A 12 27.85 -5.87 1.71
C GLY A 12 26.87 -6.59 0.80
N TYR A 13 27.31 -7.68 0.15
CA TYR A 13 26.41 -8.51 -0.66
C TYR A 13 25.39 -9.27 0.19
N SER A 14 25.79 -9.83 1.34
CA SER A 14 24.86 -10.55 2.22
C SER A 14 23.83 -9.62 2.87
N LEU A 15 24.24 -8.41 3.24
CA LEU A 15 23.34 -7.39 3.80
C LEU A 15 22.34 -6.92 2.73
N LEU A 16 22.82 -6.64 1.52
CA LEU A 16 21.96 -6.30 0.39
C LEU A 16 20.94 -7.41 0.12
N ALA A 17 21.39 -8.66 0.06
CA ALA A 17 20.51 -9.81 -0.12
C ALA A 17 19.46 -9.90 0.99
N ALA A 18 19.87 -9.77 2.25
CA ALA A 18 18.96 -9.87 3.39
C ALA A 18 17.91 -8.76 3.39
N VAL A 19 18.30 -7.51 3.10
CA VAL A 19 17.36 -6.37 3.04
C VAL A 19 16.39 -6.51 1.88
N CYS A 20 16.88 -6.85 0.68
CA CYS A 20 16.03 -7.08 -0.49
C CYS A 20 15.05 -8.25 -0.28
N LEU A 21 15.51 -9.36 0.27
CA LEU A 21 14.68 -10.53 0.56
C LEU A 21 13.62 -10.19 1.62
N ALA A 22 14.01 -9.51 2.70
CA ALA A 22 13.08 -9.12 3.75
C ALA A 22 12.01 -8.13 3.25
N GLU A 23 12.37 -7.14 2.42
CA GLU A 23 11.37 -6.29 1.77
C GLU A 23 10.43 -7.10 0.88
N ALA A 24 10.97 -7.99 0.04
CA ALA A 24 10.17 -8.82 -0.85
C ALA A 24 9.19 -9.73 -0.10
N VAL A 25 9.57 -10.23 1.09
CA VAL A 25 8.69 -11.03 1.97
C VAL A 25 7.64 -10.17 2.70
N GLY A 26 7.77 -8.84 2.65
CA GLY A 26 6.80 -7.89 3.19
C GLY A 26 7.21 -7.16 4.47
N PHE A 27 8.49 -7.24 4.86
CA PHE A 27 9.00 -6.36 5.92
C PHE A 27 9.15 -4.93 5.39
N PRO A 28 8.81 -3.90 6.19
CA PRO A 28 8.90 -2.50 5.77
C PRO A 28 10.35 -1.99 5.79
N LEU A 29 11.22 -2.62 4.99
CA LEU A 29 12.61 -2.21 4.82
C LEU A 29 12.79 -1.44 3.51
N PRO A 30 13.67 -0.42 3.46
CA PRO A 30 13.90 0.38 2.26
C PRO A 30 14.97 -0.26 1.36
N ALA A 31 14.68 -1.35 0.64
CA ALA A 31 15.66 -1.98 -0.25
C ALA A 31 16.05 -1.07 -1.43
N ALA A 32 15.17 -0.16 -1.87
CA ALA A 32 15.55 0.90 -2.82
C ALA A 32 16.82 1.64 -2.36
N LEU A 33 16.88 2.02 -1.08
CA LEU A 33 18.02 2.73 -0.50
C LEU A 33 19.26 1.83 -0.42
N ALA A 34 19.08 0.56 -0.06
CA ALA A 34 20.16 -0.42 -0.02
C ALA A 34 20.77 -0.65 -1.42
N ILE A 35 19.94 -0.79 -2.46
CA ILE A 35 20.36 -1.00 -3.85
C ILE A 35 21.09 0.24 -4.39
N VAL A 36 20.56 1.45 -4.13
CA VAL A 36 21.24 2.71 -4.51
C VAL A 36 22.60 2.83 -3.83
N THR A 37 22.67 2.52 -2.53
CA THR A 37 23.92 2.58 -1.76
C THR A 37 24.93 1.56 -2.29
N ALA A 38 24.50 0.33 -2.57
CA ALA A 38 25.37 -0.70 -3.14
C ALA A 38 25.85 -0.32 -4.55
N GLY A 39 25.00 0.29 -5.38
CA GLY A 39 25.39 0.84 -6.68
C GLY A 39 26.45 1.93 -6.58
N ALA A 40 26.30 2.86 -5.61
CA ALA A 40 27.29 3.90 -5.35
C ALA A 40 28.63 3.34 -4.84
N VAL A 41 28.59 2.34 -3.95
CA VAL A 41 29.78 1.64 -3.47
C VAL A 41 30.48 0.88 -4.61
N ALA A 42 29.72 0.35 -5.57
CA ALA A 42 30.27 -0.30 -6.75
C ALA A 42 31.00 0.68 -7.68
N ALA A 43 30.53 1.93 -7.80
CA ALA A 43 31.23 2.97 -8.57
C ALA A 43 32.62 3.31 -8.01
N TYR A 44 32.83 3.14 -6.70
CA TYR A 44 34.13 3.33 -6.04
C TYR A 44 35.05 2.10 -6.11
N GLY A 45 34.67 1.03 -6.80
CA GLY A 45 35.48 -0.17 -6.98
C GLY A 45 35.46 -1.16 -5.81
N ASN A 46 34.67 -0.91 -4.77
CA ASN A 46 34.60 -1.78 -3.59
C ASN A 46 33.62 -2.97 -3.75
N MET A 47 32.71 -2.86 -4.72
CA MET A 47 31.77 -3.91 -5.11
C MET A 47 31.69 -3.99 -6.63
N HIS A 48 31.38 -5.16 -7.17
CA HIS A 48 31.21 -5.37 -8.60
C HIS A 48 29.75 -5.11 -8.97
N PHE A 49 29.50 -4.20 -9.92
CA PHE A 49 28.16 -3.77 -10.28
C PHE A 49 27.24 -4.94 -10.70
N TYR A 50 27.75 -5.86 -11.52
CA TYR A 50 26.99 -7.03 -11.95
C TYR A 50 26.65 -7.97 -10.79
N SER A 51 27.50 -8.06 -9.77
CA SER A 51 27.25 -8.86 -8.57
C SER A 51 26.20 -8.19 -7.69
N VAL A 52 26.22 -6.86 -7.56
CA VAL A 52 25.17 -6.08 -6.87
C VAL A 52 23.82 -6.32 -7.54
N PHE A 53 23.77 -6.19 -8.87
CA PHE A 53 22.56 -6.42 -9.65
C PHE A 53 22.05 -7.86 -9.46
N GLY A 54 22.92 -8.86 -9.66
CA GLY A 54 22.54 -10.27 -9.57
C GLY A 54 22.05 -10.67 -8.17
N VAL A 55 22.73 -10.21 -7.12
CA VAL A 55 22.35 -10.52 -5.73
C VAL A 55 21.02 -9.88 -5.35
N ALA A 56 20.83 -8.59 -5.64
CA ALA A 56 19.57 -7.91 -5.36
C ALA A 56 18.40 -8.52 -6.16
N PHE A 57 18.62 -8.79 -7.44
CA PHE A 57 17.64 -9.41 -8.33
C PHE A 57 17.20 -10.78 -7.82
N LEU A 58 18.15 -11.68 -7.51
CA LEU A 58 17.83 -13.02 -7.02
C LEU A 58 17.16 -12.99 -5.65
N ALA A 59 17.58 -12.09 -4.75
CA ALA A 59 16.97 -11.94 -3.43
C ALA A 59 15.51 -11.50 -3.53
N MET A 60 15.22 -10.49 -4.37
CA MET A 60 13.84 -10.03 -4.57
C MET A 60 12.98 -11.11 -5.22
N LEU A 61 13.45 -11.69 -6.33
CA LEU A 61 12.72 -12.74 -7.05
C LEU A 61 12.41 -13.95 -6.14
N SER A 62 13.34 -14.33 -5.27
CA SER A 62 13.13 -15.44 -4.32
C SER A 62 12.02 -15.13 -3.30
N GLY A 63 11.98 -13.91 -2.77
CA GLY A 63 10.92 -13.47 -1.86
C GLY A 63 9.55 -13.39 -2.55
N ASP A 64 9.53 -12.84 -3.77
CA ASP A 64 8.31 -12.73 -4.57
C ASP A 64 7.74 -14.12 -4.93
N VAL A 65 8.59 -15.06 -5.34
CA VAL A 65 8.20 -16.45 -5.60
C VAL A 65 7.63 -17.12 -4.35
N LEU A 66 8.25 -16.90 -3.18
CA LEU A 66 7.76 -17.44 -1.91
C LEU A 66 6.34 -16.93 -1.61
N LEU A 67 6.10 -15.62 -1.74
CA LEU A 67 4.78 -15.04 -1.53
C LEU A 67 3.76 -15.48 -2.58
N TYR A 68 4.18 -15.66 -3.83
CA TYR A 68 3.34 -16.18 -4.90
C TYR A 68 2.82 -17.59 -4.58
N PHE A 69 3.71 -18.50 -4.18
CA PHE A 69 3.28 -19.85 -3.80
C PHE A 69 2.43 -19.84 -2.54
N LEU A 70 2.78 -19.00 -1.55
CA LEU A 70 1.99 -18.86 -0.34
C LEU A 70 0.58 -18.34 -0.65
N GLY A 71 0.43 -17.37 -1.56
CA GLY A 71 -0.85 -16.88 -2.05
C GLY A 71 -1.63 -17.92 -2.87
N ARG A 72 -0.93 -18.76 -3.64
CA ARG A 72 -1.53 -19.87 -4.41
C ARG A 72 -2.14 -20.95 -3.52
N VAL A 73 -1.50 -21.25 -2.39
CA VAL A 73 -1.97 -22.26 -1.42
C VAL A 73 -3.03 -21.66 -0.48
N SER A 74 -2.82 -20.44 0.01
CA SER A 74 -3.64 -19.84 1.06
C SER A 74 -4.83 -19.04 0.53
N GLY A 75 -4.86 -18.73 -0.77
CA GLY A 75 -5.90 -17.95 -1.41
C GLY A 75 -6.09 -16.58 -0.75
N TRP A 76 -7.34 -16.22 -0.45
CA TRP A 76 -7.71 -14.93 0.16
C TRP A 76 -7.33 -14.80 1.64
N ALA A 77 -7.00 -15.89 2.34
CA ALA A 77 -6.66 -15.86 3.76
C ALA A 77 -5.35 -15.10 4.04
N LEU A 78 -4.34 -15.28 3.18
CA LEU A 78 -3.07 -14.53 3.26
C LEU A 78 -3.27 -13.05 2.98
N LEU A 79 -4.15 -12.72 2.02
CA LEU A 79 -4.50 -11.34 1.69
C LEU A 79 -5.18 -10.65 2.88
N GLY A 80 -6.10 -11.35 3.57
CA GLY A 80 -6.73 -10.86 4.80
C GLY A 80 -5.73 -10.62 5.94
N PHE A 81 -4.71 -11.48 6.09
CA PHE A 81 -3.65 -11.29 7.09
C PHE A 81 -2.75 -10.09 6.76
N LEU A 82 -2.29 -9.97 5.51
CA LEU A 82 -1.47 -8.84 5.06
C LEU A 82 -2.25 -7.52 5.10
N CYS A 83 -3.56 -7.53 4.81
CA CYS A 83 -4.42 -6.35 4.92
C CYS A 83 -4.69 -5.92 6.36
N ARG A 84 -4.65 -6.84 7.35
CA ARG A 84 -4.68 -6.47 8.78
C ARG A 84 -3.41 -5.76 9.23
N LEU A 85 -2.28 -6.02 8.57
CA LEU A 85 -1.01 -5.34 8.83
C LEU A 85 -0.93 -3.97 8.14
N SER A 86 -1.78 -3.73 7.14
CA SER A 86 -1.85 -2.48 6.39
C SER A 86 -2.78 -1.46 7.06
N ALA A 87 -2.43 -0.17 6.96
CA ALA A 87 -3.07 0.93 7.68
C ALA A 87 -4.56 1.18 7.31
N ASN A 88 -5.12 0.51 6.29
CA ASN A 88 -6.53 0.58 5.88
C ASN A 88 -7.00 -0.77 5.25
N PRO A 89 -7.70 -1.64 6.01
CA PRO A 89 -8.02 -3.01 5.57
C PRO A 89 -9.05 -3.10 4.43
N GLU A 90 -10.07 -2.24 4.41
CA GLU A 90 -11.20 -2.34 3.45
C GLU A 90 -10.86 -1.89 2.02
N SER A 91 -9.99 -0.88 1.87
CA SER A 91 -9.59 -0.36 0.55
C SER A 91 -8.41 -1.13 -0.08
N CYS A 92 -7.69 -1.93 0.72
CA CYS A 92 -6.46 -2.60 0.31
C CYS A 92 -6.71 -3.81 -0.60
N ILE A 93 -7.79 -4.55 -0.35
CA ILE A 93 -8.17 -5.73 -1.14
C ILE A 93 -8.85 -5.32 -2.45
N LEU A 94 -9.86 -4.45 -2.38
CA LEU A 94 -10.72 -4.11 -3.53
C LEU A 94 -9.97 -3.32 -4.62
N ARG A 95 -9.18 -2.30 -4.25
CA ARG A 95 -8.42 -1.53 -5.25
C ARG A 95 -7.31 -2.35 -5.90
N SER A 96 -6.53 -3.09 -5.09
CA SER A 96 -5.42 -3.91 -5.60
C SER A 96 -5.94 -5.01 -6.53
N ALA A 97 -7.05 -5.66 -6.16
CA ALA A 97 -7.72 -6.64 -7.01
C ALA A 97 -8.26 -6.01 -8.29
N GLU A 98 -8.90 -4.84 -8.24
CA GLU A 98 -9.47 -4.17 -9.43
C GLU A 98 -8.39 -3.70 -10.42
N TYR A 99 -7.26 -3.17 -9.95
CA TYR A 99 -6.11 -2.84 -10.81
C TYR A 99 -5.48 -4.09 -11.44
N PHE A 100 -5.37 -5.18 -10.68
CA PHE A 100 -4.86 -6.46 -11.20
C PHE A 100 -5.86 -7.11 -12.16
N TYR A 101 -7.16 -6.96 -11.95
CA TYR A 101 -8.21 -7.49 -12.83
C TYR A 101 -8.28 -6.74 -14.16
N ARG A 102 -8.12 -5.41 -14.14
CA ARG A 102 -8.18 -4.56 -15.35
C ARG A 102 -6.90 -4.57 -16.20
N ARG A 103 -5.72 -4.69 -15.60
CA ARG A 103 -4.41 -4.60 -16.30
C ARG A 103 -3.55 -5.87 -16.20
N GLY A 104 -3.99 -6.87 -15.42
CA GLY A 104 -3.41 -8.20 -15.38
C GLY A 104 -1.90 -8.21 -15.17
N LYS A 105 -1.22 -8.94 -16.08
CA LYS A 105 0.22 -9.22 -16.04
C LYS A 105 1.11 -7.97 -16.10
N GLN A 106 0.63 -6.89 -16.72
CA GLN A 106 1.40 -5.65 -16.86
C GLN A 106 1.61 -4.93 -15.52
N THR A 107 0.70 -5.13 -14.56
CA THR A 107 0.83 -4.54 -13.23
C THR A 107 2.09 -5.03 -12.53
N LEU A 108 2.51 -6.28 -12.73
CA LEU A 108 3.71 -6.85 -12.11
C LEU A 108 5.02 -6.15 -12.54
N LEU A 109 5.06 -5.59 -13.76
CA LEU A 109 6.24 -4.85 -14.25
C LEU A 109 6.50 -3.57 -13.44
N PHE A 110 5.43 -2.88 -13.04
CA PHE A 110 5.51 -1.57 -12.38
C PHE A 110 5.16 -1.63 -10.89
N ALA A 111 4.60 -2.73 -10.41
CA ALA A 111 4.17 -2.91 -9.02
C ALA A 111 5.29 -2.61 -8.02
N LYS A 112 6.53 -2.96 -8.35
CA LYS A 112 7.70 -2.78 -7.47
C LYS A 112 8.03 -1.32 -7.17
N PHE A 113 7.66 -0.38 -8.04
CA PHE A 113 7.88 1.05 -7.84
C PHE A 113 6.83 1.71 -6.94
N ILE A 114 5.74 1.00 -6.62
CA ILE A 114 4.64 1.55 -5.83
C ILE A 114 4.62 0.82 -4.48
N PRO A 115 5.01 1.51 -3.38
CA PRO A 115 4.98 0.92 -2.04
C PRO A 115 3.60 0.37 -1.70
N GLY A 116 3.57 -0.85 -1.16
CA GLY A 116 2.33 -1.55 -0.80
C GLY A 116 1.71 -2.37 -1.93
N ILE A 117 1.87 -1.95 -3.20
CA ILE A 117 1.50 -2.81 -4.35
C ILE A 117 2.58 -3.87 -4.57
N ASN A 118 3.85 -3.51 -4.38
CA ASN A 118 5.00 -4.41 -4.52
C ASN A 118 4.83 -5.72 -3.73
N THR A 119 4.52 -5.63 -2.43
CA THR A 119 4.34 -6.78 -1.53
C THR A 119 3.04 -7.55 -1.79
N MET A 120 1.98 -6.86 -2.22
CA MET A 120 0.67 -7.47 -2.45
C MET A 120 0.54 -8.16 -3.81
N SER A 121 1.37 -7.77 -4.78
CA SER A 121 1.25 -8.27 -6.16
C SER A 121 1.62 -9.76 -6.33
N PRO A 122 2.68 -10.32 -5.73
CA PRO A 122 2.97 -11.75 -5.83
C PRO A 122 1.89 -12.66 -5.21
N PRO A 123 1.43 -12.44 -3.97
CA PRO A 123 0.41 -13.31 -3.38
C PRO A 123 -0.94 -13.19 -4.09
N LEU A 124 -1.27 -12.01 -4.64
CA LEU A 124 -2.47 -11.82 -5.47
C LEU A 124 -2.40 -12.58 -6.80
N ALA A 125 -1.24 -12.54 -7.48
CA ALA A 125 -1.01 -13.34 -8.68
C ALA A 125 -1.14 -14.85 -8.40
N GLY A 126 -0.65 -15.29 -7.24
CA GLY A 126 -0.79 -16.65 -6.75
C GLY A 126 -2.23 -17.06 -6.48
N SER A 127 -2.99 -16.23 -5.74
CA SER A 127 -4.38 -16.51 -5.37
C SER A 127 -5.31 -16.56 -6.58
N MET A 128 -5.02 -15.79 -7.63
CA MET A 128 -5.72 -15.82 -8.92
C MET A 128 -5.30 -17.00 -9.82
N LYS A 129 -4.45 -17.92 -9.34
CA LYS A 129 -3.95 -19.09 -10.08
C LYS A 129 -3.27 -18.75 -11.41
N MET A 130 -2.62 -17.59 -11.50
CA MET A 130 -1.79 -17.23 -12.66
C MET A 130 -0.78 -18.34 -12.97
N ARG A 131 -0.42 -18.57 -14.24
CA ARG A 131 0.63 -19.56 -14.57
C ARG A 131 1.95 -19.12 -13.98
N VAL A 132 2.71 -20.05 -13.40
CA VAL A 132 4.01 -19.76 -12.75
C VAL A 132 4.99 -19.12 -13.75
N GLU A 133 4.98 -19.60 -14.99
CA GLU A 133 5.80 -19.07 -16.09
C GLU A 133 5.49 -17.60 -16.39
N ASP A 134 4.19 -17.27 -16.50
CA ASP A 134 3.76 -15.89 -16.72
C ASP A 134 4.19 -15.02 -15.52
N PHE A 135 3.98 -15.49 -14.29
CA PHE A 135 4.36 -14.72 -13.10
C PHE A 135 5.86 -14.45 -13.09
N LEU A 136 6.68 -15.48 -13.26
CA LEU A 136 8.14 -15.35 -13.27
C LEU A 136 8.63 -14.42 -14.36
N GLN A 137 8.08 -14.47 -15.58
CA GLN A 137 8.51 -13.59 -16.67
C GLN A 137 8.25 -12.11 -16.37
N PHE A 138 7.03 -11.77 -15.94
CA PHE A 138 6.65 -10.39 -15.67
C PHE A 138 7.28 -9.87 -14.38
N ASP A 139 7.35 -10.70 -13.33
CA ASP A 139 7.97 -10.33 -12.06
C ASP A 139 9.49 -10.19 -12.18
N ALA A 140 10.16 -11.11 -12.89
CA ALA A 140 11.59 -10.98 -13.18
C ALA A 140 11.88 -9.74 -14.03
N ALA A 141 11.07 -9.44 -15.04
CA ALA A 141 11.24 -8.22 -15.82
C ALA A 141 11.07 -6.97 -14.95
N GLY A 142 10.07 -6.95 -14.05
CA GLY A 142 9.86 -5.87 -13.09
C GLY A 142 11.00 -5.74 -12.08
N ALA A 143 11.49 -6.87 -11.54
CA ALA A 143 12.63 -6.92 -10.61
C ALA A 143 13.90 -6.41 -11.28
N ALA A 144 14.19 -6.85 -12.50
CA ALA A 144 15.34 -6.41 -13.27
C ALA A 144 15.28 -4.91 -13.57
N LEU A 145 14.12 -4.39 -13.95
CA LEU A 145 13.90 -2.97 -14.17
C LEU A 145 14.12 -2.17 -12.88
N TYR A 146 13.50 -2.60 -11.78
CA TYR A 146 13.62 -1.96 -10.48
C TYR A 146 15.08 -1.93 -10.00
N VAL A 147 15.73 -3.08 -9.91
CA VAL A 147 17.12 -3.20 -9.47
C VAL A 147 18.04 -2.41 -10.38
N GLY A 148 17.86 -2.52 -11.71
CA GLY A 148 18.68 -1.83 -12.70
C GLY A 148 18.57 -0.31 -12.58
N VAL A 149 17.36 0.24 -12.42
CA VAL A 149 17.15 1.68 -12.25
C VAL A 149 17.82 2.17 -10.98
N TYR A 150 17.58 1.53 -9.84
CA TYR A 150 18.14 1.97 -8.56
C TYR A 150 19.65 1.75 -8.46
N SER A 151 20.18 0.63 -8.96
CA SER A 151 21.61 0.36 -8.94
C SER A 151 22.37 1.28 -9.90
N ALA A 152 21.84 1.52 -11.10
CA ALA A 152 22.43 2.46 -12.06
C ALA A 152 22.37 3.90 -11.53
N ALA A 153 21.25 4.31 -10.93
CA ALA A 153 21.15 5.60 -10.27
C ALA A 153 22.23 5.77 -9.19
N GLY A 154 22.42 4.76 -8.33
CA GLY A 154 23.50 4.75 -7.35
C GLY A 154 24.89 4.85 -7.98
N TYR A 155 25.13 4.11 -9.06
CA TYR A 155 26.42 4.04 -9.74
C TYR A 155 26.79 5.38 -10.41
N PHE A 156 25.89 5.94 -11.22
CA PHE A 156 26.14 7.18 -11.97
C PHE A 156 26.08 8.45 -11.11
N PHE A 157 25.19 8.49 -10.10
CA PHE A 157 25.05 9.65 -9.20
C PHE A 157 25.83 9.49 -7.89
N SER A 158 26.82 8.59 -7.86
CA SER A 158 27.63 8.32 -6.67
C SER A 158 28.29 9.57 -6.08
N ASP A 159 28.79 10.47 -6.93
CA ASP A 159 29.41 11.73 -6.49
C ASP A 159 28.41 12.74 -5.90
N ALA A 160 27.20 12.81 -6.46
CA ALA A 160 26.11 13.63 -5.91
C ALA A 160 25.61 13.07 -4.57
N LEU A 161 25.49 11.74 -4.45
CA LEU A 161 25.21 11.06 -3.19
C LEU A 161 26.29 11.34 -2.14
N ARG A 162 27.57 11.39 -2.55
CA ARG A 162 28.67 11.75 -1.67
C ARG A 162 28.66 13.22 -1.24
N ALA A 163 28.18 14.12 -2.10
CA ALA A 163 27.98 15.53 -1.77
C ALA A 163 26.80 15.72 -0.81
N ILE A 164 25.68 15.02 -1.05
CA ILE A 164 24.51 15.02 -0.15
C ILE A 164 24.88 14.42 1.20
N THR A 165 25.53 13.26 1.26
CA THR A 165 25.91 12.63 2.53
C THR A 165 26.98 13.42 3.28
N ARG A 166 27.93 14.08 2.60
CA ARG A 166 28.86 15.03 3.25
C ARG A 166 28.14 16.26 3.76
N GLY A 167 27.21 16.82 2.98
CA GLY A 167 26.34 17.93 3.38
C GLY A 167 25.47 17.57 4.59
N LEU A 168 24.90 16.36 4.59
CA LEU A 168 24.13 15.79 5.69
C LEU A 168 25.02 15.56 6.92
N ARG A 169 26.29 15.17 6.76
CA ARG A 169 27.22 15.04 7.89
C ARG A 169 27.63 16.39 8.47
N SER A 170 27.84 17.41 7.64
CA SER A 170 28.11 18.78 8.08
C SER A 170 26.89 19.48 8.67
N ALA A 171 25.68 19.06 8.27
CA ALA A 171 24.40 19.56 8.76
C ALA A 171 23.64 18.51 9.58
N GLY A 172 24.35 17.54 10.19
CA GLY A 172 23.75 16.32 10.76
C GLY A 172 22.65 16.60 11.77
N PHE A 173 22.91 17.54 12.67
CA PHE A 173 21.93 17.97 13.65
C PHE A 173 20.73 18.66 13.02
N ALA A 174 20.93 19.52 12.01
CA ALA A 174 19.84 20.25 11.37
C ALA A 174 18.94 19.33 10.53
N ALA A 175 19.52 18.38 9.79
CA ALA A 175 18.77 17.41 9.00
C ALA A 175 17.99 16.43 9.89
N GLU A 176 18.60 15.96 10.98
CA GLU A 176 17.93 15.12 11.99
C GLU A 176 16.79 15.86 12.69
N VAL A 177 17.00 17.13 13.06
CA VAL A 177 15.97 17.98 13.67
C VAL A 177 14.83 18.24 12.69
N VAL A 178 15.10 18.57 11.44
CA VAL A 178 14.05 18.81 10.43
C VAL A 178 13.25 17.54 10.17
N PHE A 179 13.91 16.38 10.03
CA PHE A 179 13.23 15.11 9.83
C PHE A 179 12.42 14.70 11.07
N GLY A 180 12.98 14.88 12.28
CA GLY A 180 12.31 14.62 13.54
C GLY A 180 11.09 15.52 13.75
N VAL A 181 11.21 16.81 13.43
CA VAL A 181 10.10 17.77 13.48
C VAL A 181 9.04 17.43 12.44
N GLY A 182 9.42 17.05 11.22
CA GLY A 182 8.50 16.63 10.18
C GLY A 182 7.73 15.36 10.56
N LEU A 183 8.41 14.37 11.12
CA LEU A 183 7.79 13.13 11.61
C LEU A 183 6.87 13.41 12.81
N ALA A 184 7.30 14.23 13.77
CA ALA A 184 6.49 14.62 14.91
C ALA A 184 5.24 15.40 14.47
N ALA A 185 5.38 16.35 13.54
CA ALA A 185 4.27 17.10 12.98
C ALA A 185 3.29 16.17 12.24
N TYR A 186 3.80 15.20 11.47
CA TYR A 186 2.96 14.20 10.81
C TYR A 186 2.20 13.32 11.82
N VAL A 187 2.87 12.82 12.86
CA VAL A 187 2.25 12.01 13.91
C VAL A 187 1.20 12.82 14.68
N ILE A 188 1.51 14.06 15.05
CA ILE A 188 0.56 14.98 15.69
C ILE A 188 -0.63 15.24 14.78
N TYR A 189 -0.41 15.51 13.50
CA TYR A 189 -1.47 15.68 12.51
C TYR A 189 -2.35 14.43 12.43
N ARG A 190 -1.75 13.23 12.34
CA ARG A 190 -2.49 11.96 12.31
C ARG A 190 -3.29 11.72 13.58
N ILE A 191 -2.73 12.01 14.75
CA ILE A 191 -3.43 11.92 16.04
C ILE A 191 -4.55 12.95 16.12
N TRP A 192 -4.33 14.18 15.66
CA TRP A 192 -5.34 15.23 15.66
C TRP A 192 -6.50 14.88 14.73
N VAL A 193 -6.22 14.44 13.51
CA VAL A 193 -7.19 13.89 12.57
C VAL A 193 -7.96 12.76 13.25
N TYR A 194 -7.26 11.75 13.78
CA TYR A 194 -7.90 10.63 14.46
C TYR A 194 -8.81 11.08 15.61
N ARG A 195 -8.35 11.97 16.50
CA ARG A 195 -9.16 12.49 17.61
C ARG A 195 -10.35 13.34 17.15
N LYS A 196 -10.16 14.16 16.11
CA LYS A 196 -11.20 14.99 15.51
C LYS A 196 -12.31 14.13 14.91
N TYR A 197 -11.94 13.08 14.17
CA TYR A 197 -12.90 12.17 13.55
C TYR A 197 -13.42 11.09 14.50
N ARG A 198 -12.75 10.80 15.62
CA ARG A 198 -13.27 9.89 16.68
C ARG A 198 -14.56 10.43 17.32
N LEU A 199 -14.75 11.75 17.32
CA LEU A 199 -16.00 12.37 17.79
C LEU A 199 -17.16 12.14 16.82
N LEU A 200 -16.89 11.77 15.57
CA LEU A 200 -17.89 11.45 14.55
C LEU A 200 -18.18 9.94 14.47
N ASP A 201 -17.43 9.11 15.19
CA ASP A 201 -17.57 7.64 15.23
C ASP A 201 -18.76 7.17 16.10
N VAL A 202 -19.50 8.12 16.68
CA VAL A 202 -20.67 7.87 17.54
C VAL A 202 -21.96 7.94 16.72
N VAL A 203 -21.97 7.42 15.49
CA VAL A 203 -23.24 7.27 14.76
C VAL A 203 -23.99 6.11 15.40
N PRO A 204 -25.09 6.36 16.13
CA PRO A 204 -25.84 5.29 16.76
C PRO A 204 -26.39 4.36 15.69
N ARG A 205 -26.25 3.05 15.90
CA ARG A 205 -26.81 2.02 15.02
C ARG A 205 -28.16 1.58 15.59
N ILE A 206 -29.16 1.47 14.75
CA ILE A 206 -30.49 0.95 15.10
C ILE A 206 -30.68 -0.45 14.50
N PRO A 207 -31.28 -1.42 15.22
CA PRO A 207 -31.73 -2.67 14.65
C PRO A 207 -32.78 -2.46 13.55
N VAL A 208 -32.79 -3.33 12.53
CA VAL A 208 -33.71 -3.21 11.38
C VAL A 208 -35.16 -3.36 11.82
N GLU A 209 -35.42 -4.23 12.79
CA GLU A 209 -36.75 -4.50 13.34
C GLU A 209 -37.34 -3.27 14.04
N GLU A 210 -36.52 -2.53 14.79
CA GLU A 210 -36.92 -1.32 15.49
C GLU A 210 -37.25 -0.20 14.50
N LEU A 211 -36.41 -0.03 13.46
CA LEU A 211 -36.70 0.92 12.38
C LEU A 211 -37.97 0.54 11.61
N ALA A 212 -38.19 -0.74 11.33
CA ALA A 212 -39.41 -1.22 10.66
C ALA A 212 -40.68 -0.92 11.49
N GLN A 213 -40.63 -1.09 12.81
CA GLN A 213 -41.74 -0.74 13.71
C GLN A 213 -42.03 0.76 13.69
N ARG A 214 -40.99 1.61 13.72
CA ARG A 214 -41.14 3.08 13.61
C ARG A 214 -41.68 3.53 12.26
N LEU A 215 -41.38 2.83 11.18
CA LEU A 215 -41.95 3.11 9.85
C LEU A 215 -43.42 2.70 9.73
N ALA A 216 -43.86 1.73 10.53
CA ALA A 216 -45.24 1.28 10.59
C ALA A 216 -46.11 2.12 11.54
N SER A 217 -45.50 2.97 12.38
CA SER A 217 -46.21 3.92 13.26
C SER A 217 -46.47 5.25 12.54
N ASP A 218 -47.18 6.16 13.23
CA ASP A 218 -47.49 7.51 12.71
C ASP A 218 -46.24 8.41 12.56
N GLU A 219 -45.09 7.95 13.07
CA GLU A 219 -43.80 8.66 13.03
C GLU A 219 -43.09 8.59 11.66
N ARG A 220 -43.66 7.87 10.67
CA ARG A 220 -43.07 7.74 9.32
C ARG A 220 -42.71 9.07 8.66
N HIS A 221 -43.52 10.11 8.90
CA HIS A 221 -43.28 11.45 8.35
C HIS A 221 -41.99 12.09 8.89
N ALA A 222 -41.56 11.73 10.10
CA ALA A 222 -40.32 12.23 10.72
C ALA A 222 -39.05 11.51 10.24
N ILE A 223 -39.18 10.39 9.52
CA ILE A 223 -38.06 9.49 9.19
C ILE A 223 -37.68 9.56 7.71
N LEU A 224 -36.42 9.90 7.41
CA LEU A 224 -35.83 9.82 6.08
C LEU A 224 -34.85 8.66 6.02
N ILE A 225 -35.06 7.75 5.06
CA ILE A 225 -34.14 6.64 4.80
C ILE A 225 -33.29 6.99 3.59
N ALA A 226 -31.97 6.89 3.72
CA ALA A 226 -31.04 7.15 2.63
C ALA A 226 -30.15 5.93 2.32
N ASP A 227 -30.16 5.57 1.04
CA ASP A 227 -29.34 4.53 0.43
C ASP A 227 -27.99 5.13 0.02
N VAL A 228 -26.91 4.72 0.69
CA VAL A 228 -25.54 5.17 0.42
C VAL A 228 -24.69 4.09 -0.27
N ARG A 229 -25.33 3.08 -0.89
CA ARG A 229 -24.62 2.02 -1.63
C ARG A 229 -23.86 2.61 -2.83
N SER A 230 -22.68 2.06 -3.08
CA SER A 230 -21.83 2.45 -4.21
C SER A 230 -22.39 2.02 -5.57
N HIS A 231 -21.88 2.61 -6.66
CA HIS A 231 -22.37 2.46 -8.03
C HIS A 231 -22.55 1.01 -8.53
N GLY A 232 -21.83 0.03 -7.98
CA GLY A 232 -21.95 -1.39 -8.35
C GLY A 232 -23.05 -2.17 -7.62
N TYR A 233 -23.75 -1.56 -6.65
CA TYR A 233 -24.85 -2.15 -5.88
C TYR A 233 -26.15 -1.35 -6.00
N TYR A 234 -26.17 -0.31 -6.84
CA TYR A 234 -27.34 0.52 -7.16
C TYR A 234 -27.84 0.18 -8.57
N ASP A 235 -28.00 -1.11 -8.88
CA ASP A 235 -28.56 -1.53 -10.17
C ASP A 235 -30.09 -1.42 -10.14
N ALA A 236 -30.70 -1.24 -11.31
CA ALA A 236 -32.15 -1.07 -11.45
C ALA A 236 -32.96 -2.27 -10.91
N ASP A 237 -32.36 -3.45 -10.89
CA ASP A 237 -32.96 -4.71 -10.40
C ASP A 237 -32.68 -4.96 -8.90
N SER A 238 -31.99 -4.05 -8.21
CA SER A 238 -31.69 -4.21 -6.79
C SER A 238 -32.89 -3.85 -5.91
N ASP A 239 -33.22 -4.71 -4.95
CA ASP A 239 -34.24 -4.40 -3.94
C ASP A 239 -33.81 -3.19 -3.09
N ARG A 240 -34.79 -2.34 -2.76
CA ARG A 240 -34.59 -1.10 -2.00
C ARG A 240 -35.64 -0.96 -0.93
N ILE A 241 -35.27 -0.32 0.17
CA ILE A 241 -36.24 0.02 1.22
C ILE A 241 -37.22 1.05 0.63
N ALA A 242 -38.52 0.75 0.73
CA ALA A 242 -39.57 1.57 0.15
C ALA A 242 -39.53 3.01 0.71
N GLY A 243 -39.50 4.00 -0.19
CA GLY A 243 -39.42 5.43 0.19
C GLY A 243 -38.01 5.92 0.56
N SER A 244 -36.96 5.12 0.32
CA SER A 244 -35.59 5.58 0.49
C SER A 244 -35.14 6.50 -0.66
N ILE A 245 -34.36 7.51 -0.31
CA ILE A 245 -33.67 8.37 -1.27
C ILE A 245 -32.25 7.84 -1.53
N ARG A 246 -31.68 8.14 -2.69
CA ARG A 246 -30.24 7.88 -2.93
C ARG A 246 -29.44 9.05 -2.38
N ILE A 247 -28.34 8.73 -1.68
CA ILE A 247 -27.28 9.70 -1.43
C ILE A 247 -25.99 9.19 -2.09
N GLU A 248 -25.52 9.87 -3.15
CA GLU A 248 -24.28 9.56 -3.86
C GLU A 248 -23.05 9.95 -2.99
N PRO A 249 -22.26 8.97 -2.52
CA PRO A 249 -21.13 9.27 -1.64
C PRO A 249 -20.07 10.17 -2.30
N ASN A 250 -19.98 10.13 -3.63
CA ASN A 250 -19.03 10.92 -4.42
C ASN A 250 -19.47 12.37 -4.64
N ASN A 251 -20.74 12.72 -4.41
CA ASN A 251 -21.26 14.09 -4.55
C ASN A 251 -21.92 14.61 -3.26
N LEU A 252 -21.42 14.12 -2.12
CA LEU A 252 -22.03 14.33 -0.80
C LEU A 252 -22.17 15.82 -0.42
N GLU A 253 -21.23 16.68 -0.81
CA GLU A 253 -21.27 18.12 -0.47
C GLU A 253 -22.46 18.86 -1.11
N GLU A 254 -22.90 18.43 -2.29
CA GLU A 254 -24.08 19.02 -2.95
C GLU A 254 -25.37 18.42 -2.39
N GLU A 255 -25.39 17.11 -2.16
CA GLU A 255 -26.60 16.43 -1.71
C GLU A 255 -26.98 16.79 -0.27
N ILE A 256 -26.00 16.99 0.62
CA ILE A 256 -26.27 17.42 2.01
C ILE A 256 -27.04 18.75 2.06
N LYS A 257 -26.82 19.65 1.09
CA LYS A 257 -27.51 20.96 1.07
C LYS A 257 -29.02 20.83 0.92
N ASN A 258 -29.47 19.75 0.26
CA ASN A 258 -30.87 19.51 -0.05
C ASN A 258 -31.56 18.60 0.98
N LEU A 259 -30.84 18.13 2.01
CA LEU A 259 -31.42 17.25 3.02
C LEU A 259 -32.32 18.02 4.00
N PRO A 260 -33.50 17.46 4.34
CA PRO A 260 -34.38 18.05 5.34
C PRO A 260 -33.71 18.00 6.72
N LYS A 261 -33.57 19.17 7.36
CA LYS A 261 -32.92 19.29 8.68
C LYS A 261 -33.79 18.85 9.84
N GLU A 262 -35.09 18.69 9.62
CA GLU A 262 -36.10 18.39 10.64
C GLU A 262 -36.45 16.90 10.73
N ARG A 263 -35.91 16.07 9.82
CA ARG A 263 -36.18 14.62 9.78
C ARG A 263 -34.98 13.86 10.33
N GLU A 264 -35.25 12.76 11.03
CA GLU A 264 -34.21 11.81 11.41
C GLU A 264 -33.74 11.04 10.17
N ILE A 265 -32.42 11.05 9.91
CA ILE A 265 -31.83 10.43 8.73
C ILE A 265 -31.22 9.09 9.11
N TYR A 266 -31.75 8.01 8.55
CA TYR A 266 -31.24 6.66 8.70
C TYR A 266 -30.50 6.26 7.42
N LEU A 267 -29.21 6.02 7.55
CA LEU A 267 -28.35 5.57 6.45
C LEU A 267 -28.32 4.05 6.41
N TYR A 268 -28.44 3.47 5.23
CA TYR A 268 -28.15 2.04 5.02
C TYR A 268 -27.19 1.82 3.87
N CYS A 269 -26.37 0.79 4.02
CA CYS A 269 -25.48 0.26 2.99
C CYS A 269 -25.65 -1.27 2.92
N THR A 270 -24.93 -1.93 2.02
CA THR A 270 -24.91 -3.40 1.87
C THR A 270 -24.42 -4.11 3.11
#